data_AF-A0A6N6PSX0-F1
#
_entry.id   AF-A0A6N6PSX0-F1
#
_cell.length_a   1.000
_cell.length_b   1.000
_cell.length_c   1.000
_cell.angle_alpha   90.00
_cell.angle_beta   90.00
_cell.angle_gamma   90.00
#
_symmetry.space_group_name_H-M   'P 1'
#
loop_
_entity.id
_entity.type
_entity.pdbx_description
1 polymer ?
#
loop_
_entity_poly.entity_id
_entity_poly.type
_entity_poly.pdbx_seq_one_letter_code
_entity_poly.pdbx_strand_id
1 'polypeptide(L)' 'MTPGILSLTKNAPLAWSDIRHERQGNIGLADGSVQGFSSSALRNALANTGVETNRLAMP' A
#
# COMPACT_ATOMS: atom_id res chain seq x y z
N MET A 1 -4.46 18.13 4.44
CA MET A 1 -3.89 16.77 4.59
C MET A 1 -4.13 16.37 6.04
N THR A 2 -4.85 15.28 6.28
CA THR A 2 -5.01 14.75 7.65
C THR A 2 -3.75 13.93 7.97
N PRO A 3 -3.00 14.24 9.03
CA PRO A 3 -1.86 13.42 9.45
C PRO A 3 -2.28 11.95 9.57
N GLY A 4 -1.43 11.03 9.10
CA GLY A 4 -1.66 9.59 9.26
C GLY A 4 -2.60 8.92 8.24
N ILE A 5 -3.20 9.63 7.28
CA ILE A 5 -3.94 8.99 6.15
C ILE A 5 -3.32 9.37 4.82
N LEU A 6 -2.82 8.36 4.09
CA LEU A 6 -2.31 8.48 2.73
C LEU A 6 -3.34 7.98 1.72
N SER A 7 -3.79 8.87 0.82
CA SER A 7 -4.61 8.50 -0.33
C SER A 7 -3.73 7.99 -1.47
N LEU A 8 -3.96 6.76 -1.90
CA LEU A 8 -3.22 6.06 -2.94
C LEU A 8 -4.08 5.91 -4.19
N THR A 9 -3.60 6.45 -5.31
CA THR A 9 -4.22 6.26 -6.62
C THR A 9 -3.60 5.07 -7.35
N LYS A 10 -4.31 4.55 -8.36
CA LYS A 10 -3.90 3.39 -9.18
C LYS A 10 -2.46 3.43 -9.71
N ASN A 11 -1.95 4.62 -10.05
CA ASN A 11 -0.61 4.81 -10.62
C ASN A 11 0.37 5.50 -9.66
N ALA A 12 0.04 5.53 -8.36
CA ALA A 12 0.93 6.12 -7.38
C ALA A 12 2.30 5.41 -7.40
N PRO A 13 3.44 6.13 -7.38
CA PRO A 13 4.77 5.54 -7.30
C PRO A 13 5.03 5.02 -5.87
N LEU A 14 4.28 4.02 -5.46
CA LEU A 14 4.37 3.40 -4.13
C LEU A 14 5.38 2.24 -4.15
N ALA A 15 6.32 2.27 -3.22
CA ALA A 15 7.31 1.23 -3.04
C ALA A 15 7.76 1.14 -1.58
N TRP A 16 8.18 -0.05 -1.17
CA TRP A 16 8.88 -0.26 0.08
C TRP A 16 10.31 0.28 -0.02
N SER A 17 10.79 0.91 1.05
CA SER A 17 12.18 1.36 1.13
C SER A 17 13.13 0.18 1.14
N ASP A 18 14.19 0.24 0.33
CA ASP A 18 15.22 -0.80 0.26
C ASP A 18 15.96 -0.95 1.60
N ILE A 19 16.33 0.17 2.23
CA ILE A 19 17.15 0.22 3.45
C ILE A 19 16.48 -0.47 4.64
N ARG A 20 15.15 -0.41 4.74
CA ARG A 20 14.40 -0.93 5.89
C ARG A 20 13.62 -2.20 5.61
N HIS A 21 13.17 -2.36 4.37
CA HIS A 21 12.16 -3.35 4.02
C HIS A 21 12.60 -4.22 2.83
N GLU A 22 13.81 -4.04 2.28
CA GLU A 22 14.32 -4.86 1.16
C GLU A 22 13.29 -5.03 0.02
N ARG A 23 12.55 -3.94 -0.25
CA ARG A 23 11.50 -3.84 -1.28
C ARG A 23 10.25 -4.70 -1.01
N GLN A 24 10.05 -5.22 0.20
CA GLN A 24 8.93 -6.09 0.62
C GLN A 24 8.41 -5.76 2.03
N GLY A 25 7.11 -5.92 2.28
CA GLY A 25 6.54 -5.62 3.60
C GLY A 25 5.13 -6.15 3.77
N ASN A 26 4.62 -6.09 4.99
CA ASN A 26 3.28 -6.57 5.33
C ASN A 26 2.29 -5.41 5.42
N ILE A 27 1.06 -5.63 4.94
CA ILE A 27 -0.05 -4.67 5.03
C ILE A 27 -1.22 -5.33 5.73
N GLY A 28 -1.76 -4.65 6.74
CA GLY A 28 -3.06 -4.98 7.32
C GLY A 28 -4.19 -4.48 6.43
N LEU A 29 -5.11 -5.36 6.09
CA LEU A 29 -6.29 -5.06 5.27
C LEU A 29 -7.51 -4.81 6.16
N ALA A 30 -8.56 -4.23 5.56
CA ALA A 30 -9.79 -3.85 6.29
C ALA A 30 -10.56 -5.05 6.87
N ASP A 31 -10.33 -6.25 6.35
CA ASP A 31 -10.90 -7.52 6.86
C ASP A 31 -10.13 -8.08 8.06
N GLY A 32 -9.08 -7.39 8.53
CA GLY A 32 -8.24 -7.80 9.64
C GLY A 32 -7.12 -8.78 9.26
N SER A 33 -7.03 -9.20 7.99
CA SER A 33 -5.93 -10.02 7.51
C SER A 33 -4.65 -9.20 7.33
N VAL A 34 -3.51 -9.86 7.41
CA VAL A 34 -2.19 -9.29 7.11
C VAL A 34 -1.60 -10.05 5.94
N GLN A 35 -1.25 -9.33 4.87
CA GLN A 35 -0.68 -9.93 3.67
C GLN A 35 0.69 -9.33 3.35
N GLY A 36 1.60 -10.18 2.90
CA GLY A 36 2.92 -9.77 2.43
C GLY A 36 2.88 -9.28 0.98
N PHE A 37 3.46 -8.11 0.71
CA PHE A 37 3.55 -7.53 -0.61
C PHE A 37 4.98 -7.13 -0.95
N SER A 38 5.43 -7.49 -2.15
CA SER A 38 6.52 -6.75 -2.79
C SER A 38 6.01 -5.41 -3.34
N SER A 39 6.92 -4.49 -3.64
CA SER A 39 6.54 -3.19 -4.22
C SER A 39 5.79 -3.34 -5.55
N SER A 40 6.12 -4.34 -6.38
CA SER A 40 5.39 -4.62 -7.63
C SER A 40 4.02 -5.25 -7.36
N ALA A 41 3.93 -6.21 -6.44
CA ALA A 41 2.66 -6.84 -6.08
C ALA A 41 1.67 -5.80 -5.51
N LEU A 42 2.15 -4.88 -4.66
CA LEU A 42 1.33 -3.82 -4.10
C LEU A 42 0.75 -2.88 -5.16
N ARG A 43 1.58 -2.44 -6.11
CA ARG A 43 1.13 -1.61 -7.24
C ARG A 43 0.10 -2.34 -8.10
N ASN A 44 0.32 -3.62 -8.37
CA ASN A 44 -0.64 -4.45 -9.10
C ASN A 44 -1.95 -4.62 -8.33
N ALA A 45 -1.90 -4.80 -7.02
CA ALA A 45 -3.10 -4.88 -6.18
C ALA A 45 -3.89 -3.57 -6.26
N LEU A 46 -3.23 -2.42 -6.02
CA LEU A 46 -3.83 -1.08 -6.13
C LEU A 46 -4.45 -0.81 -7.50
N ALA A 47 -3.86 -1.33 -8.58
CA ALA A 47 -4.39 -1.16 -9.93
C ALA A 47 -5.67 -1.96 -10.20
N ASN A 48 -5.93 -3.02 -9.40
CA ASN A 48 -7.02 -3.97 -9.57
C ASN A 48 -8.06 -3.91 -8.44
N THR A 49 -8.00 -2.94 -7.52
CA THR A 49 -8.98 -2.79 -6.42
C THR A 49 -10.37 -2.33 -6.90
N GLY A 50 -10.52 -1.88 -8.16
CA GLY A 50 -11.80 -1.38 -8.69
C GLY A 50 -12.26 -0.04 -8.12
N VAL A 51 -11.47 0.57 -7.23
CA VAL A 51 -11.70 1.89 -6.63
C VAL A 51 -10.59 2.86 -7.02
N GLU A 52 -10.96 4.10 -7.35
CA GLU A 52 -10.00 5.12 -7.80
C GLU A 52 -9.04 5.58 -6.70
N THR A 53 -9.43 5.44 -5.43
CA THR A 53 -8.64 5.87 -4.27
C THR A 53 -8.64 4.83 -3.17
N ASN A 54 -7.46 4.31 -2.84
CA ASN A 54 -7.21 3.48 -1.67
C ASN A 54 -6.70 4.37 -0.52
N ARG A 55 -6.98 4.01 0.74
CA ARG A 55 -6.51 4.76 1.91
C ARG A 55 -5.60 3.88 2.76
N LEU A 56 -4.41 4.37 3.05
CA LEU A 56 -3.46 3.74 3.96
C LEU A 56 -3.36 4.57 5.23
N ALA A 57 -3.61 3.94 6.37
CA ALA A 57 -3.37 4.53 7.68
C ALA A 57 -1.91 4.29 8.09
N MET A 58 -1.21 5.34 8.50
CA MET A 58 0.14 5.28 9.05
C MET A 58 0.12 5.85 10.47
N PRO A 59 0.77 5.18 11.44
CA PRO A 59 0.91 5.72 12.80
C PRO A 59 1.73 7.00 12.83
#